data_AF-A0A9X4RTL1-F1
#
_entry.id   AF-A0A9X4RTL1-F1
#
_cell.length_a   1.000
_cell.length_b   1.000
_cell.length_c   1.000
_cell.angle_alpha   90.00
_cell.angle_beta   90.00
_cell.angle_gamma   90.00
#
_symmetry.space_group_name_H-M   'P 1'
#
loop_
_entity.id
_entity.type
_entity.pdbx_description
1 polymer ?
#
loop_
_entity_poly.entity_id
_entity_poly.type
_entity_poly.pdbx_seq_one_letter_code
_entity_poly.pdbx_strand_id
1 'polypeptide(L)'
;MFLVTLATLTPLDGIPPIEIGFDFVDKIIHLIIFLVLTILSYFAYPNFNRWINLAWLVLFGLLIEVLQHSLPTGRSFDWYDWIFDIIGVVLAFAVCYYTGLLEGLKKKLDRLFL
;
A
#
# COMPACT_ATOMS: atom_id res chain seq x y z
N MET A 1 2.23 2.84 9.94
CA MET A 1 3.00 3.86 9.20
C MET A 1 4.47 3.84 9.58
N PHE A 2 4.85 4.02 10.85
CA PHE A 2 6.27 4.03 11.28
C PHE A 2 7.13 2.85 10.74
N LEU A 3 6.66 1.60 10.90
CA LEU A 3 7.38 0.42 10.39
C LEU A 3 7.53 0.41 8.87
N VAL A 4 6.52 0.88 8.14
CA VAL A 4 6.55 0.98 6.68
C VAL A 4 7.57 2.03 6.25
N THR A 5 7.60 3.18 6.92
CA THR A 5 8.59 4.23 6.67
C THR A 5 10.00 3.71 6.92
N LEU A 6 10.24 2.99 8.02
CA LEU A 6 11.57 2.40 8.27
C LEU A 6 11.96 1.39 7.19
N ALA A 7 11.04 0.49 6.81
CA ALA A 7 11.31 -0.55 5.82
C ALA A 7 11.58 0.01 4.41
N THR A 8 10.93 1.12 4.04
CA THR A 8 11.09 1.75 2.72
C THR A 8 12.30 2.67 2.65
N LEU A 9 12.69 3.31 3.76
CA LEU A 9 13.89 4.16 3.79
C LEU A 9 15.19 3.36 3.85
N THR A 10 15.16 2.08 4.21
CA THR A 10 16.37 1.24 4.25
C THR A 10 16.83 0.86 2.84
N PRO A 11 18.11 1.11 2.48
CA PRO A 11 18.67 0.68 1.20
C PRO A 11 18.88 -0.83 1.16
N LEU A 12 18.76 -1.43 -0.03
CA LEU A 12 18.90 -2.89 -0.24
C LEU A 12 20.32 -3.31 -0.65
N ASP A 13 21.26 -2.38 -0.70
CA ASP A 13 22.60 -2.48 -1.30
C ASP A 13 23.52 -3.56 -0.67
N GLY A 14 23.13 -4.09 0.48
CA GLY A 14 23.85 -5.15 1.20
C GLY A 14 23.40 -6.59 0.87
N ILE A 15 22.40 -6.77 0.01
CA ILE A 15 21.89 -8.08 -0.36
C ILE A 15 22.63 -8.57 -1.63
N PRO A 16 23.18 -9.80 -1.65
CA PRO A 16 23.96 -10.29 -2.79
C PRO A 16 23.14 -10.24 -4.10
N PRO A 17 23.74 -9.84 -5.24
CA PRO A 17 23.11 -9.75 -6.57
C PRO A 17 22.21 -10.96 -6.86
N ILE A 18 20.89 -10.77 -6.84
CA ILE A 18 19.94 -11.74 -7.39
C ILE A 18 19.95 -11.51 -8.90
N GLU A 19 20.15 -12.56 -9.69
CA GLU A 19 20.24 -12.48 -11.17
C GLU A 19 18.94 -11.93 -11.82
N ILE A 20 17.83 -11.96 -11.08
CA ILE A 20 16.59 -11.27 -11.40
C ILE A 20 16.74 -9.84 -10.85
N GLY A 21 16.98 -8.88 -11.75
CA GLY A 21 17.37 -7.50 -11.42
C GLY A 21 16.75 -6.92 -10.14
N PHE A 22 17.61 -6.57 -9.19
CA PHE A 22 17.28 -6.01 -7.87
C PHE A 22 16.21 -4.90 -7.91
N ASP A 23 16.30 -4.06 -8.92
CA ASP A 23 15.40 -2.94 -9.17
C ASP A 23 13.93 -3.36 -9.35
N PHE A 24 13.67 -4.54 -9.94
CA PHE A 24 12.30 -5.04 -10.08
C PHE A 24 11.77 -5.64 -8.77
N VAL A 25 12.64 -6.32 -8.00
CA VAL A 25 12.24 -6.92 -6.72
C VAL A 25 11.83 -5.85 -5.71
N ASP A 26 12.55 -4.74 -5.68
CA ASP A 26 12.25 -3.58 -4.82
C ASP A 26 10.85 -3.01 -5.10
N LYS A 27 10.48 -2.85 -6.38
CA LYS A 27 9.14 -2.43 -6.81
C LYS A 27 8.03 -3.38 -6.36
N ILE A 28 8.29 -4.69 -6.41
CA ILE A 28 7.35 -5.70 -5.90
C ILE A 28 7.21 -5.61 -4.38
N ILE A 29 8.29 -5.34 -3.64
CA ILE A 29 8.24 -5.12 -2.19
C ILE A 29 7.38 -3.91 -1.86
N HIS A 30 7.56 -2.78 -2.56
CA HIS A 30 6.73 -1.57 -2.44
C HIS A 30 5.23 -1.89 -2.60
N LEU A 31 4.88 -2.59 -3.69
CA LEU A 31 3.50 -3.03 -3.94
C LEU A 31 2.95 -3.89 -2.79
N ILE A 32 3.70 -4.88 -2.31
CA ILE A 32 3.24 -5.78 -1.24
C ILE A 32 3.06 -5.01 0.07
N ILE A 33 4.00 -4.13 0.43
CA ILE A 33 3.94 -3.31 1.65
C ILE A 33 2.68 -2.44 1.62
N PHE A 34 2.43 -1.72 0.53
CA PHE A 34 1.27 -0.84 0.42
C PHE A 34 -0.05 -1.59 0.29
N LEU A 35 -0.05 -2.77 -0.31
CA LEU A 35 -1.20 -3.67 -0.31
C LEU A 35 -1.57 -4.08 1.12
N VAL A 36 -0.62 -4.60 1.89
CA VAL A 36 -0.86 -5.01 3.29
C VAL A 36 -1.26 -3.82 4.15
N LEU A 37 -0.57 -2.69 4.00
CA LEU A 37 -0.87 -1.46 4.73
C LEU A 37 -2.30 -0.98 4.50
N THR A 38 -2.77 -1.04 3.25
CA THR A 38 -4.13 -0.62 2.89
C THR A 38 -5.19 -1.54 3.46
N ILE A 39 -4.97 -2.86 3.42
CA ILE A 39 -5.86 -3.84 4.06
C ILE A 39 -5.97 -3.56 5.56
N LEU A 40 -4.83 -3.40 6.24
CA LEU A 40 -4.80 -3.11 7.67
C LEU A 40 -5.49 -1.78 7.99
N SER A 41 -5.22 -0.73 7.21
CA SER A 41 -5.86 0.57 7.38
C SER A 41 -7.38 0.50 7.19
N TYR A 42 -7.85 -0.24 6.19
CA TYR A 42 -9.28 -0.41 5.90
C TYR A 42 -10.04 -1.04 7.06
N PHE A 43 -9.47 -2.07 7.70
CA PHE A 43 -10.11 -2.75 8.83
C PHE A 43 -9.89 -2.06 10.17
N ALA A 44 -8.77 -1.37 10.37
CA ALA A 44 -8.49 -0.62 11.59
C ALA A 44 -9.41 0.60 11.76
N TYR A 45 -9.84 1.22 10.65
CA TYR A 45 -10.65 2.44 10.67
C TYR A 45 -11.99 2.28 9.92
N PRO A 46 -12.90 1.41 10.39
CA PRO A 46 -14.12 1.06 9.65
C PRO A 46 -15.10 2.22 9.47
N ASN A 47 -15.06 3.21 10.37
CA ASN A 47 -15.92 4.40 10.34
C ASN A 47 -15.31 5.59 9.59
N PHE A 48 -14.04 5.47 9.17
CA PHE A 48 -13.36 6.54 8.46
C PHE A 48 -13.75 6.53 6.98
N ASN A 49 -13.74 7.70 6.34
CA ASN A 49 -14.09 7.79 4.93
C ASN A 49 -13.05 7.04 4.09
N ARG A 50 -13.51 5.98 3.42
CA ARG A 50 -12.71 5.05 2.63
C ARG A 50 -11.91 5.74 1.52
N TRP A 51 -12.49 6.74 0.86
CA TRP A 51 -11.83 7.50 -0.20
C TRP A 51 -10.76 8.45 0.33
N ILE A 52 -11.00 9.06 1.50
CA ILE A 52 -10.00 9.88 2.19
C ILE A 52 -8.84 9.01 2.63
N ASN A 53 -9.11 7.81 3.15
CA ASN A 53 -8.05 6.85 3.51
C ASN A 53 -7.19 6.47 2.31
N LEU A 54 -7.82 6.16 1.16
CA LEU A 54 -7.12 5.84 -0.08
C LEU A 54 -6.21 7.00 -0.51
N ALA A 55 -6.76 8.23 -0.58
CA ALA A 55 -5.99 9.41 -0.96
C ALA A 55 -4.82 9.65 0.01
N TRP A 56 -5.04 9.47 1.31
CA TRP A 56 -3.98 9.59 2.32
C TRP A 56 -2.85 8.58 2.11
N LEU A 57 -3.16 7.32 1.81
CA LEU A 57 -2.17 6.28 1.59
C LEU A 57 -1.34 6.53 0.31
N VAL A 58 -1.97 7.03 -0.76
CA VAL A 58 -1.27 7.44 -1.98
C VAL A 58 -0.32 8.60 -1.72
N LEU A 59 -0.77 9.62 -0.98
CA LEU A 59 0.06 10.75 -0.59
C LEU A 59 1.19 10.33 0.37
N PHE A 60 0.94 9.34 1.22
CA PHE A 60 1.94 8.79 2.12
C PHE A 60 3.08 8.09 1.36
N GLY A 61 2.79 7.32 0.31
CA GLY A 61 3.81 6.78 -0.59
C GLY A 61 4.65 7.87 -1.25
N LEU A 62 4.00 8.91 -1.80
CA LEU A 62 4.73 10.05 -2.39
C LEU A 62 5.64 10.74 -1.37
N LEU A 63 5.16 10.91 -0.13
CA LEU A 63 5.96 11.50 0.93
C LEU A 63 7.20 10.67 1.24
N ILE A 64 7.10 9.34 1.21
CA ILE A 64 8.25 8.44 1.42
C ILE A 64 9.30 8.64 0.34
N GLU A 65 8.91 8.70 -0.94
CA GLU A 65 9.84 8.97 -2.05
C GLU A 65 10.56 10.31 -1.91
N VAL A 66 9.81 11.35 -1.51
CA VAL A 66 10.38 12.68 -1.22
C VAL A 66 11.37 12.60 -0.06
N LEU A 67 11.07 11.83 0.99
CA LEU A 67 11.95 11.63 2.13
C LEU A 67 13.20 10.83 1.77
N GLN A 68 13.09 9.77 0.96
CA GLN A 68 14.23 9.00 0.48
C GLN A 68 15.23 9.89 -0.24
N HIS A 69 14.75 10.81 -1.10
CA HIS A 69 15.58 11.78 -1.81
C HIS A 69 16.15 12.87 -0.91
N SER A 70 15.37 13.34 0.07
CA SER A 70 15.77 14.48 0.91
C SER A 70 16.69 14.10 2.06
N LEU A 71 16.64 12.85 2.50
CA LEU A 71 17.42 12.33 3.62
C LEU A 71 18.61 11.49 3.11
N PRO A 72 19.71 11.40 3.88
CA PRO A 72 20.87 10.59 3.52
C PRO A 72 20.60 9.10 3.77
N THR A 73 19.62 8.54 3.06
CA THR A 73 19.18 7.15 3.18
C THR A 73 19.99 6.20 2.32
N GLY A 74 20.72 6.72 1.33
CA GLY A 74 21.32 5.90 0.26
C GLY A 74 20.33 5.56 -0.86
N ARG A 75 19.08 6.04 -0.78
CA ARG A 75 18.06 5.89 -1.83
C ARG A 75 17.83 7.21 -2.56
N SER A 76 17.25 7.12 -3.76
CA SER A 76 16.79 8.26 -4.55
C SER A 76 15.29 8.16 -4.80
N PHE A 77 14.66 9.29 -5.09
CA PHE A 77 13.27 9.31 -5.56
C PHE A 77 13.10 8.40 -6.79
N ASP A 78 12.16 7.46 -6.77
CA ASP A 78 11.76 6.68 -7.94
C ASP A 78 10.24 6.81 -8.19
N TRP A 79 9.90 7.29 -9.39
CA TRP A 79 8.51 7.34 -9.85
C TRP A 79 7.87 5.94 -9.94
N TYR A 80 8.67 4.92 -10.24
CA TYR A 80 8.17 3.55 -10.31
C TYR A 80 7.77 3.03 -8.94
N ASP A 81 8.56 3.28 -7.89
CA ASP A 81 8.22 2.86 -6.53
C ASP A 81 6.88 3.48 -6.09
N TRP A 82 6.68 4.77 -6.33
CA TRP A 82 5.39 5.41 -6.06
C TRP A 82 4.22 4.84 -6.90
N ILE A 83 4.46 4.48 -8.16
CA ILE A 83 3.44 3.82 -8.99
C ILE A 83 3.08 2.45 -8.41
N PHE A 84 4.06 1.67 -7.96
CA PHE A 84 3.82 0.36 -7.35
C PHE A 84 3.11 0.48 -6.00
N ASP A 85 3.40 1.51 -5.21
CA ASP A 85 2.64 1.87 -4.02
C ASP A 85 1.17 2.12 -4.35
N ILE A 86 0.89 2.97 -5.35
CA ILE A 86 -0.48 3.27 -5.81
C ILE A 86 -1.21 1.99 -6.26
N ILE A 87 -0.54 1.13 -7.02
CA ILE A 87 -1.11 -0.15 -7.47
C ILE A 87 -1.48 -1.01 -6.26
N GLY A 88 -0.58 -1.14 -5.28
CA GLY A 88 -0.85 -1.86 -4.04
C GLY A 88 -2.06 -1.31 -3.28
N VAL A 89 -2.15 0.01 -3.14
CA VAL A 89 -3.29 0.70 -2.50
C VAL A 89 -4.60 0.42 -3.24
N VAL A 90 -4.64 0.63 -4.56
CA VAL A 90 -5.86 0.47 -5.36
C VAL A 90 -6.34 -0.97 -5.38
N LEU A 91 -5.43 -1.94 -5.52
CA LEU A 91 -5.77 -3.36 -5.52
C LEU A 91 -6.37 -3.80 -4.17
N ALA A 92 -5.69 -3.47 -3.07
CA ALA A 92 -6.18 -3.77 -1.73
C ALA A 92 -7.55 -3.13 -1.46
N PHE A 93 -7.71 -1.86 -1.82
CA PHE A 93 -8.95 -1.14 -1.66
C PHE A 93 -10.10 -1.79 -2.43
N ALA A 94 -9.87 -2.13 -3.71
CA ALA A 94 -10.88 -2.79 -4.54
C ALA A 94 -11.34 -4.11 -3.91
N VAL A 95 -10.39 -4.96 -3.50
CA VAL A 95 -10.69 -6.25 -2.85
C VAL A 95 -11.54 -6.03 -1.60
N CYS A 96 -11.10 -5.18 -0.67
CA CYS A 96 -11.82 -4.91 0.59
C CYS A 96 -13.19 -4.24 0.38
N TYR A 97 -13.31 -3.39 -0.63
CA TYR A 97 -14.55 -2.70 -0.95
C TYR A 97 -15.60 -3.66 -1.50
N TYR A 98 -15.22 -4.51 -2.48
CA TYR A 98 -16.14 -5.46 -3.09
C TYR A 98 -16.58 -6.56 -2.11
N THR A 99 -15.68 -7.08 -1.28
CA THR A 99 -16.06 -8.07 -0.25
C THR A 99 -17.06 -7.49 0.74
N GLY A 100 -16.81 -6.27 1.25
CA GLY A 100 -17.74 -5.58 2.14
C GLY A 100 -19.10 -5.28 1.49
N LEU A 101 -19.12 -4.96 0.20
CA LEU A 101 -20.35 -4.73 -0.55
C LEU A 101 -21.18 -6.03 -0.67
N LEU A 102 -20.55 -7.14 -1.05
CA LEU A 102 -21.21 -8.44 -1.20
C LEU A 102 -21.80 -8.94 0.12
N GLU A 103 -21.07 -8.80 1.23
CA GLU A 103 -21.57 -9.14 2.56
C GLU A 103 -22.79 -8.29 2.95
N GLY A 104 -22.77 -6.98 2.63
CA GLY A 104 -23.88 -6.07 2.88
C GLY A 104 -25.14 -6.45 2.10
N LEU A 105 -24.98 -6.82 0.83
CA LEU A 105 -26.08 -7.28 -0.04
C LEU A 105 -26.69 -8.59 0.49
N LYS A 106 -25.86 -9.57 0.84
CA LYS A 106 -26.31 -10.85 1.41
C LYS A 106 -27.16 -10.64 2.66
N LYS A 107 -26.67 -9.84 3.62
CA LYS A 107 -27.40 -9.50 4.86
C LYS A 107 -28.72 -8.76 4.63
N LYS A 108 -28.86 -8.04 3.51
CA LYS A 108 -30.11 -7.34 3.16
C LYS A 108 -31.11 -8.31 2.54
N LEU A 109 -30.62 -9.22 1.69
CA LEU A 109 -31.42 -10.27 1.07
C LEU A 109 -31.99 -11.23 2.12
N ASP A 110 -31.16 -11.70 3.05
CA ASP A 110 -31.57 -12.59 4.14
C ASP A 110 -32.68 -11.97 5.01
N ARG A 111 -32.67 -10.63 5.17
CA ARG A 111 -33.70 -9.88 5.91
C ARG A 111 -35.02 -9.69 5.16
N LEU A 112 -35.03 -9.84 3.84
CA LEU A 112 -36.26 -9.72 3.02
C LEU A 112 -37.03 -11.05 2.91
N PHE A 113 -36.36 -12.18 3.20
CA PHE A 113 -36.93 -13.52 3.12
C PHE A 113 -37.19 -14.16 4.51
N LEU A 114 -37.05 -13.37 5.59
CA LEU A 114 -37.47 -13.66 6.96
C LEU A 114 -38.67 -12.79 7.30
#